data_AF-A0A2G2YVL0-F1
#
_entry.id   AF-A0A2G2YVL0-F1
#
_cell.length_a   1.000
_cell.length_b   1.000
_cell.length_c   1.000
_cell.angle_alpha   90.00
_cell.angle_beta   90.00
_cell.angle_gamma   90.00
#
_symmetry.space_group_name_H-M   'P 1'
#
loop_
_entity.id
_entity.type
_entity.pdbx_description
1 polymer ?
#
loop_
_entity_poly.entity_id
_entity_poly.type
_entity_poly.pdbx_seq_one_letter_code
_entity_poly.pdbx_strand_id
1 'polypeptide(L)'
;MLGQRESLQMDIMGPDESWNLFKSVAYANEALSYEFETIGKKTAKKCHELPLTFAVVAGLLKFKRAIEDWENVAKDVKSFVTNDPDERCSRVLGLSYNHLTSVLKTCEHRR
;
A
#
# COMPACT_ATOMS: atom_id res chain seq x y z
N MET A 1 8.19 24.34 -26.69
CA MET A 1 7.18 23.25 -26.75
C MET A 1 6.92 22.80 -25.33
N LEU A 2 5.74 23.13 -24.79
CA LEU A 2 5.36 22.75 -23.43
C LEU A 2 5.08 21.25 -23.41
N GLY A 3 5.87 20.49 -22.64
CA GLY A 3 5.65 19.07 -22.42
C GLY A 3 4.25 18.88 -21.84
N GLN A 4 3.39 18.18 -22.57
CA GLN A 4 2.08 17.78 -22.07
C GLN A 4 2.31 16.90 -20.84
N ARG A 5 1.94 17.42 -19.67
CA ARG A 5 1.85 16.64 -18.45
C ARG A 5 0.60 15.78 -18.62
N GLU A 6 0.74 14.63 -19.26
CA GLU A 6 -0.32 13.62 -19.29
C GLU A 6 -0.58 13.23 -17.84
N SER A 7 -1.69 13.71 -17.29
CA SER A 7 -2.20 13.21 -16.03
C SER A 7 -2.62 11.77 -16.29
N LEU A 8 -1.83 10.81 -15.78
CA LEU A 8 -2.29 9.43 -15.62
C LEU A 8 -3.47 9.47 -14.65
N GLN A 9 -4.68 9.59 -15.20
CA GLN A 9 -5.90 9.43 -14.45
C GLN A 9 -5.99 7.93 -14.15
N MET A 10 -5.45 7.53 -13.00
CA MET A 10 -5.71 6.19 -12.49
C MET A 10 -7.19 6.17 -12.10
N ASP A 11 -8.00 5.50 -12.91
CA ASP A 11 -9.40 5.26 -12.57
C ASP A 11 -9.48 4.65 -11.17
N ILE A 12 -10.43 5.15 -10.37
CA ILE A 12 -10.70 4.63 -9.04
C ILE A 12 -11.21 3.21 -9.23
N MET A 13 -10.38 2.22 -8.88
CA MET A 13 -10.76 0.81 -8.95
C MET A 13 -11.93 0.52 -8.01
N GLY A 14 -12.87 -0.32 -8.47
CA GLY A 14 -13.94 -0.81 -7.62
C GLY A 14 -13.39 -1.59 -6.41
N PRO A 15 -14.16 -1.78 -5.33
CA PRO A 15 -13.71 -2.53 -4.15
C PRO A 15 -13.24 -3.96 -4.46
N ASP A 16 -13.91 -4.65 -5.38
CA ASP A 16 -13.57 -6.02 -5.78
C ASP A 16 -12.32 -6.07 -6.66
N GLU A 17 -12.16 -5.13 -7.59
CA GLU A 17 -10.95 -4.98 -8.41
C GLU A 17 -9.74 -4.63 -7.55
N SER A 18 -9.91 -3.69 -6.61
CA SER A 18 -8.89 -3.34 -5.63
C SER A 18 -8.46 -4.55 -4.82
N TRP A 19 -9.40 -5.37 -4.34
CA TRP A 19 -9.06 -6.59 -3.61
C TRP A 19 -8.34 -7.62 -4.49
N ASN A 20 -8.79 -7.83 -5.74
CA ASN A 20 -8.17 -8.79 -6.65
C ASN A 20 -6.74 -8.39 -7.01
N LEU A 21 -6.50 -7.10 -7.28
CA LEU A 21 -5.16 -6.57 -7.48
C LEU A 21 -4.31 -6.67 -6.21
N PHE A 22 -4.91 -6.43 -5.05
CA PHE A 22 -4.21 -6.52 -3.78
C PHE A 22 -3.72 -7.95 -3.55
N LYS A 23 -4.61 -8.91 -3.79
CA LYS A 23 -4.31 -10.34 -3.69
C LYS A 23 -3.21 -10.72 -4.66
N SER A 24 -3.25 -10.29 -5.92
CA SER A 24 -2.22 -10.65 -6.92
C SER A 24 -0.83 -10.06 -6.60
N VAL A 25 -0.78 -8.88 -5.98
CA VAL A 25 0.49 -8.23 -5.59
C VAL A 25 1.03 -8.80 -4.27
N ALA A 26 0.18 -8.92 -3.26
CA ALA A 26 0.57 -9.34 -1.92
C ALA A 26 0.77 -10.86 -1.80
N TYR A 27 0.12 -11.65 -2.65
CA TYR A 27 0.18 -13.11 -2.57
C TYR A 27 0.21 -13.69 -3.99
N ALA A 28 1.36 -14.24 -4.39
CA ALA A 28 1.61 -14.76 -5.74
C ALA A 28 0.83 -16.06 -6.03
N ASN A 29 -0.50 -16.01 -5.99
CA ASN A 29 -1.45 -17.12 -6.18
C ASN A 29 -1.37 -18.25 -5.13
N GLU A 30 -0.79 -18.02 -3.97
CA GLU A 30 -0.92 -18.94 -2.83
C GLU A 30 -2.32 -18.79 -2.17
N ALA A 31 -2.83 -19.86 -1.55
CA ALA A 31 -4.08 -19.80 -0.79
C ALA A 31 -3.85 -19.03 0.51
N LEU A 32 -4.59 -17.94 0.70
CA LEU A 32 -4.62 -17.18 1.95
C LEU A 32 -5.54 -17.88 2.96
N SER A 33 -5.14 -17.90 4.24
CA SER A 33 -6.08 -18.25 5.30
C SER A 33 -7.21 -17.21 5.36
N TYR A 34 -8.35 -17.60 5.93
CA TYR A 34 -9.50 -16.72 6.13
C TYR A 34 -9.14 -15.41 6.87
N GLU A 35 -8.19 -15.47 7.79
CA GLU A 35 -7.75 -14.32 8.59
C GLU A 35 -7.03 -13.28 7.73
N PHE A 36 -6.10 -13.73 6.87
CA PHE A 36 -5.41 -12.83 5.95
C PHE A 36 -6.36 -12.20 4.93
N GLU A 37 -7.30 -12.97 4.38
CA GLU A 37 -8.31 -12.41 3.47
C GLU A 37 -9.17 -11.35 4.16
N THR A 38 -9.55 -11.59 5.41
CA THR A 38 -10.37 -10.65 6.19
C THR A 38 -9.64 -9.33 6.43
N ILE A 39 -8.36 -9.38 6.83
CA ILE A 39 -7.55 -8.18 7.04
C ILE A 39 -7.27 -7.48 5.70
N GLY A 40 -6.88 -8.24 4.69
CA GLY A 40 -6.55 -7.74 3.35
C GLY A 40 -7.71 -6.99 2.71
N LYS A 41 -8.93 -7.55 2.72
CA LYS A 41 -10.14 -6.88 2.20
C LYS A 41 -10.45 -5.57 2.94
N LYS A 42 -10.33 -5.57 4.27
CA LYS A 42 -10.54 -4.35 5.09
C LYS A 42 -9.51 -3.28 4.76
N THR A 43 -8.25 -3.66 4.54
CA THR A 43 -7.17 -2.76 4.20
C THR A 43 -7.32 -2.22 2.77
N ALA A 44 -7.58 -3.08 1.78
CA ALA A 44 -7.82 -2.67 0.40
C ALA A 44 -8.99 -1.67 0.28
N LYS A 45 -10.09 -1.91 0.99
CA LYS A 45 -11.23 -0.98 1.05
C LYS A 45 -10.84 0.39 1.61
N LYS A 46 -9.91 0.48 2.56
CA LYS A 46 -9.43 1.78 3.06
C LYS A 46 -8.50 2.49 2.07
N CYS A 47 -7.78 1.73 1.25
CA CYS A 47 -6.85 2.26 0.26
C CYS A 47 -7.51 2.63 -1.09
N HIS A 48 -8.79 2.27 -1.32
CA HIS A 48 -9.41 2.30 -2.64
C HIS A 48 -9.43 3.68 -3.33
N GLU A 49 -9.42 4.78 -2.57
CA GLU A 49 -9.40 6.14 -3.13
C GLU A 49 -7.99 6.65 -3.43
N LEU A 50 -6.95 5.87 -3.12
CA LEU A 50 -5.54 6.29 -3.19
C LEU A 50 -4.67 5.19 -3.80
N PRO A 51 -4.47 5.22 -5.13
CA PRO A 51 -3.66 4.21 -5.82
C PRO A 51 -2.21 4.09 -5.29
N LEU A 52 -1.61 5.20 -4.84
CA LEU A 52 -0.26 5.18 -4.26
C LEU A 52 -0.23 4.46 -2.91
N THR A 53 -1.17 4.76 -2.01
CA THR A 53 -1.30 4.08 -0.72
C THR A 53 -1.53 2.59 -0.91
N PHE A 54 -2.39 2.24 -1.88
CA PHE A 54 -2.64 0.87 -2.25
C PHE A 54 -1.37 0.13 -2.67
N ALA A 55 -0.61 0.70 -3.62
CA ALA A 55 0.61 0.08 -4.14
C ALA A 55 1.66 -0.15 -3.05
N VAL A 56 1.87 0.86 -2.18
CA VAL A 56 2.78 0.74 -1.04
C VAL A 56 2.34 -0.39 -0.12
N VAL A 57 1.09 -0.38 0.36
CA VAL A 57 0.60 -1.35 1.35
C VAL A 57 0.62 -2.77 0.81
N ALA A 58 0.21 -2.98 -0.45
CA ALA A 58 0.28 -4.28 -1.10
C ALA A 58 1.74 -4.77 -1.23
N GLY A 59 2.66 -3.89 -1.60
CA GLY A 59 4.09 -4.18 -1.68
C GLY A 59 4.71 -4.54 -0.32
N LEU A 60 4.29 -3.88 0.76
CA LEU A 60 4.74 -4.20 2.12
C LEU A 60 4.27 -5.59 2.55
N LEU A 61 2.99 -5.87 2.34
CA LEU A 61 2.37 -7.13 2.79
C LEU A 61 2.83 -8.34 1.98
N LYS A 62 3.33 -8.14 0.76
CA LYS A 62 3.94 -9.18 -0.08
C LYS A 62 5.00 -10.03 0.63
N PHE A 63 5.77 -9.41 1.53
CA PHE A 63 6.87 -10.08 2.22
C PHE A 63 6.53 -10.49 3.66
N LYS A 64 5.28 -10.30 4.09
CA LYS A 64 4.83 -10.56 5.46
C LYS A 64 4.06 -11.88 5.53
N ARG A 65 4.56 -12.81 6.36
CA ARG A 65 3.97 -14.15 6.53
C ARG A 65 3.24 -14.32 7.86
N ALA A 66 3.46 -13.44 8.84
CA ALA A 66 2.74 -13.46 10.11
C ALA A 66 1.46 -12.61 10.04
N ILE A 67 0.38 -13.06 10.66
CA ILE A 67 -0.88 -12.32 10.71
C ILE A 67 -0.75 -11.00 11.47
N GLU A 68 0.08 -10.99 12.52
CA GLU A 68 0.38 -9.81 13.34
C GLU A 68 1.01 -8.67 12.52
N ASP A 69 1.87 -9.01 11.55
CA ASP A 69 2.44 -8.02 10.63
C ASP A 69 1.35 -7.35 9.78
N TRP A 70 0.35 -8.13 9.35
CA TRP A 70 -0.78 -7.62 8.57
C TRP A 70 -1.68 -6.72 9.39
N GLU A 71 -1.92 -7.08 10.65
CA GLU A 71 -2.66 -6.22 11.59
C GLU A 71 -1.95 -4.90 11.86
N ASN A 72 -0.62 -4.93 12.03
CA ASN A 72 0.17 -3.73 12.27
C ASN A 72 0.13 -2.77 11.08
N VAL A 73 0.35 -3.27 9.86
CA VAL A 73 0.21 -2.45 8.64
C VAL A 73 -1.22 -1.90 8.51
N ALA A 74 -2.25 -2.71 8.81
CA ALA A 74 -3.64 -2.25 8.75
C ALA A 74 -3.98 -1.16 9.78
N LYS A 75 -3.33 -1.17 10.94
CA LYS A 75 -3.41 -0.09 11.96
C LYS A 75 -2.74 1.17 11.46
N ASP A 76 -1.54 1.05 10.87
CA ASP A 76 -0.80 2.20 10.33
C ASP A 76 -1.59 2.88 9.21
N VAL A 77 -2.17 2.10 8.29
CA VAL A 77 -3.06 2.59 7.22
C VAL A 77 -4.25 3.37 7.78
N LYS A 78 -4.83 2.92 8.90
CA LYS A 78 -5.95 3.64 9.56
C LYS A 78 -5.52 5.03 10.04
N SER A 79 -4.26 5.20 10.44
CA SER A 79 -3.72 6.48 10.92
C SER A 79 -3.44 7.49 9.80
N PHE A 80 -3.44 7.06 8.53
CA PHE A 80 -3.13 7.90 7.37
C PHE A 80 -4.35 8.53 6.70
N VAL A 81 -5.55 8.21 7.18
CA VAL A 81 -6.78 8.84 6.70
C VAL A 81 -6.89 10.23 7.33
N THR A 82 -6.18 11.19 6.73
CA THR A 82 -6.27 12.63 7.01
C THR A 82 -6.91 13.31 5.79
N ASN A 83 -7.52 14.49 5.96
CA ASN A 83 -8.09 15.25 4.85
C ASN A 83 -7.03 16.08 4.11
N ASP A 84 -5.81 16.19 4.66
CA ASP A 84 -4.70 16.95 4.09
C ASP A 84 -3.91 16.08 3.08
N PRO A 85 -3.87 16.46 1.79
CA PRO A 85 -3.15 15.70 0.76
C PRO A 85 -1.63 15.58 1.00
N ASP A 86 -0.98 16.61 1.50
CA ASP A 86 0.47 16.66 1.70
C ASP A 86 0.88 15.84 2.92
N GLU A 87 0.07 15.90 3.98
CA GLU A 87 0.24 15.06 5.16
C GLU A 87 0.05 13.58 4.82
N ARG A 88 -0.98 13.25 4.03
CA ARG A 88 -1.22 11.88 3.53
C ARG A 88 -0.04 11.37 2.72
N CYS A 89 0.45 12.15 1.75
CA CYS A 89 1.59 11.77 0.92
C CYS A 89 2.83 11.53 1.79
N SER A 90 3.14 12.45 2.70
CA SER A 90 4.29 12.32 3.62
C SER A 90 4.19 11.06 4.49
N ARG A 91 3.00 10.74 4.97
CA ARG A 91 2.73 9.54 5.77
C ARG A 91 2.90 8.24 4.98
N VAL A 92 2.39 8.17 3.75
CA VAL A 92 2.54 7.00 2.85
C VAL A 92 4.00 6.77 2.48
N LEU A 93 4.75 7.85 2.20
CA LEU A 93 6.19 7.78 1.96
C LEU A 93 6.95 7.34 3.21
N GLY A 94 6.60 7.87 4.39
CA GLY A 94 7.16 7.46 5.67
C GLY A 94 6.92 5.99 5.99
N LEU A 95 5.73 5.46 5.70
CA LEU A 95 5.43 4.02 5.82
C LEU A 95 6.34 3.20 4.90
N SER A 96 6.43 3.57 3.63
CA SER A 96 7.32 2.91 2.66
C SER A 96 8.75 2.87 3.20
N TYR A 97 9.25 4.01 3.68
CA TYR A 97 10.59 4.15 4.25
C TYR A 97 10.79 3.29 5.50
N ASN A 98 9.86 3.32 6.47
CA ASN A 98 10.00 2.58 7.72
C ASN A 98 10.08 1.07 7.50
N HIS A 99 9.37 0.57 6.49
CA HIS A 99 9.33 -0.85 6.16
C HIS A 99 10.37 -1.30 5.10
N LEU A 100 11.17 -0.39 4.53
CA LEU A 100 12.36 -0.75 3.75
C LEU A 100 13.39 -1.45 4.65
N THR A 101 13.99 -2.53 4.16
CA THR A 101 15.09 -3.22 4.86
C THR A 101 16.27 -2.26 5.06
N SER A 102 17.06 -2.47 6.13
CA SER A 102 18.17 -1.57 6.50
C SER A 102 19.17 -1.34 5.35
N VAL A 103 19.41 -2.36 4.52
CA VAL A 103 20.27 -2.28 3.34
C VAL A 103 19.75 -1.24 2.34
N LEU A 104 18.43 -1.19 2.10
CA LEU A 104 17.83 -0.26 1.16
C LEU A 104 17.77 1.18 1.72
N LYS A 105 17.60 1.33 3.04
CA LYS A 105 17.68 2.65 3.71
C LYS A 105 19.05 3.32 3.56
N THR A 106 20.12 2.52 3.46
CA THR A 106 21.51 3.03 3.41
C THR A 106 21.90 3.51 2.00
N CYS A 107 21.20 3.05 0.94
CA CYS A 107 21.44 3.47 -0.44
C CYS A 107 20.91 4.88 -0.74
N GLU A 108 19.83 5.31 -0.10
CA GLU A 108 19.22 6.64 -0.28
C GLU A 108 20.07 7.79 0.29
N HIS A 109 21.04 7.50 1.16
CA HIS A 109 21.96 8.50 1.73
C HIS A 109 23.27 8.66 0.95
N ARG A 110 23.41 7.96 -0.18
CA ARG A 110 24.60 8.01 -1.03
C ARG A 110 24.27 8.59 -2.41
N ARG A 111 23.75 9.83 -2.43
CA ARG A 111 23.71 10.70 -3.60
C ARG A 111 24.06 12.13 -3.20
#